data_AF-A0A9E5C757-F1
#
_entry.id   AF-A0A9E5C757-F1
#
_cell.length_a   1.000
_cell.length_b   1.000
_cell.length_c   1.000
_cell.angle_alpha   90.00
_cell.angle_beta   90.00
_cell.angle_gamma   90.00
#
_symmetry.space_group_name_H-M   'P 1'
#
loop_
_entity.id
_entity.type
_entity.pdbx_description
1 polymer ?
#
loop_
_entity_poly.entity_id
_entity_poly.type
_entity_poly.pdbx_seq_one_letter_code
_entity_poly.pdbx_strand_id
1 'polypeptide(L)'
;VSPMHLMEDDADASGYSATFSRPTVLQSIVPGANGVATAGDLARFYAMMERKGSLAGATVIQSATVEEAVEFQVEGVDKTIGIFAQRSLGLALADERMGTPTGDPLKTFGHGGAGTSIGWADFESGLAVGYITNGFRGAATNNLRLAAISQAVRDACI
;
A
#
# COMPACT_ATOMS: atom_id res chain seq x y z
N VAL A 1 11.88 16.06 1.29
CA VAL A 1 10.57 15.38 1.40
C VAL A 1 9.51 16.46 1.42
N SER A 2 8.50 16.38 0.54
CA SER A 2 7.40 17.34 0.56
C SER A 2 6.60 17.16 1.86
N PRO A 3 6.34 18.21 2.64
CA PRO A 3 5.52 18.11 3.84
C PRO A 3 4.09 17.63 3.52
N MET A 4 3.48 16.91 4.46
CA MET A 4 2.06 16.57 4.35
C MET A 4 1.19 17.78 4.70
N HIS A 5 0.07 17.91 4.01
CA HIS A 5 -0.93 18.95 4.25
C HIS A 5 -2.31 18.33 4.35
N LEU A 6 -3.11 18.79 5.31
CA LEU A 6 -4.49 18.38 5.44
C LEU A 6 -5.29 18.85 4.23
N MET A 7 -6.07 17.95 3.64
CA MET A 7 -7.04 18.29 2.59
C MET A 7 -8.44 18.54 3.15
N GLU A 8 -8.66 18.15 4.41
CA GLU A 8 -9.91 18.27 5.15
C GLU A 8 -9.54 18.64 6.59
N ASP A 9 -10.25 19.60 7.21
CA ASP A 9 -9.84 20.21 8.49
C ASP A 9 -9.66 19.16 9.62
N ASP A 10 -10.52 18.15 9.67
CA ASP A 10 -10.53 17.10 10.69
C ASP A 10 -9.92 15.77 10.22
N ALA A 11 -9.13 15.78 9.14
CA ALA A 11 -8.59 14.56 8.52
C ALA A 11 -7.65 13.75 9.43
N ASP A 12 -7.00 14.39 10.41
CA ASP A 12 -5.86 13.84 11.14
C ASP A 12 -5.99 14.00 12.66
N ALA A 13 -6.99 13.33 13.24
CA ALA A 13 -7.22 13.34 14.69
C ALA A 13 -6.00 12.84 15.51
N SER A 14 -5.10 12.06 14.90
CA SER A 14 -3.89 11.53 15.54
C SER A 14 -2.66 12.43 15.40
N GLY A 15 -2.73 13.49 14.59
CA GLY A 15 -1.61 14.41 14.35
C GLY A 15 -0.44 13.79 13.57
N TYR A 16 -0.70 12.78 12.73
CA TYR A 16 0.30 12.13 11.89
C TYR A 16 0.93 13.08 10.86
N SER A 17 0.12 13.91 10.19
CA SER A 17 0.58 14.88 9.19
C SER A 17 1.68 15.78 9.77
N ALA A 18 1.44 16.34 10.96
CA ALA A 18 2.42 17.19 11.64
C ALA A 18 3.62 16.40 12.18
N THR A 19 3.39 15.23 12.77
CA THR A 19 4.45 14.41 13.40
C THR A 19 5.45 13.88 12.37
N PHE A 20 4.96 13.24 11.30
CA PHE A 20 5.82 12.62 10.28
C PHE A 20 6.42 13.63 9.28
N SER A 21 6.03 14.90 9.36
CA SER A 21 6.71 16.00 8.64
C SER A 21 7.91 16.57 9.39
N ARG A 22 8.13 16.18 10.66
CA ARG A 22 9.27 16.70 11.45
C ARG A 22 10.60 16.10 10.95
N PRO A 23 11.66 16.90 10.77
CA PRO A 23 12.97 16.39 10.34
C PRO A 23 13.51 15.26 11.22
N THR A 24 13.32 15.35 12.54
CA THR A 24 13.75 14.31 13.49
C THR A 24 13.01 12.99 13.32
N VAL A 25 11.75 13.03 12.88
CA VAL A 25 10.97 11.82 12.58
C VAL A 25 11.32 11.27 11.21
N LEU A 26 11.61 12.12 10.22
CA LEU A 26 12.08 11.68 8.91
C LEU A 26 13.47 11.02 8.97
N GLN A 27 14.30 11.39 9.95
CA GLN A 27 15.66 10.87 10.13
C GLN A 27 15.73 9.68 11.10
N SER A 28 14.64 9.36 11.80
CA SER A 28 14.60 8.20 12.69
C SER A 28 14.29 6.92 11.93
N ILE A 29 14.42 5.76 12.59
CA ILE A 29 14.12 4.45 12.00
C ILE A 29 12.82 3.96 12.62
N VAL A 30 11.70 4.14 11.90
CA VAL A 30 10.37 3.69 12.32
C VAL A 30 9.71 2.93 11.16
N PRO A 31 10.14 1.67 10.90
CA PRO A 31 9.76 0.94 9.67
C PRO A 31 8.25 0.79 9.44
N GLY A 32 7.46 0.81 10.51
CA GLY A 32 6.00 0.74 10.42
C GLY A 32 5.29 2.03 10.03
N ALA A 33 5.99 3.18 9.89
CA ALA A 33 5.29 4.46 9.70
C ALA A 33 6.03 5.56 8.93
N ASN A 34 7.36 5.66 9.00
CA ASN A 34 8.08 6.87 8.52
C ASN A 34 8.86 6.68 7.21
N GLY A 35 8.61 5.60 6.47
CA GLY A 35 9.28 5.35 5.19
C GLY A 35 9.00 6.46 4.17
N VAL A 36 10.04 6.87 3.45
CA VAL A 36 9.95 7.89 2.38
C VAL A 36 10.37 7.24 1.06
N ALA A 37 9.53 7.36 0.04
CA ALA A 37 9.79 6.85 -1.29
C ALA A 37 9.18 7.77 -2.36
N THR A 38 9.59 7.59 -3.60
CA THR A 38 8.82 8.07 -4.75
C THR A 38 7.75 7.05 -5.13
N ALA A 39 6.70 7.48 -5.83
CA ALA A 39 5.67 6.55 -6.33
C ALA A 39 6.27 5.50 -7.27
N GLY A 40 7.26 5.89 -8.09
CA GLY A 40 7.98 4.98 -8.98
C GLY A 40 8.79 3.93 -8.22
N ASP A 41 9.49 4.30 -7.15
CA ASP A 41 10.26 3.34 -6.34
C ASP A 41 9.34 2.37 -5.59
N LEU A 42 8.20 2.86 -5.08
CA LEU A 42 7.19 2.01 -4.45
C LEU A 42 6.59 1.02 -5.47
N ALA A 43 6.26 1.49 -6.67
CA ALA A 43 5.78 0.62 -7.75
C ALA A 43 6.85 -0.41 -8.14
N ARG A 44 8.13 -0.04 -8.21
CA ARG A 44 9.25 -0.97 -8.48
C ARG A 44 9.39 -2.03 -7.40
N PHE A 45 9.21 -1.67 -6.13
CA PHE A 45 9.20 -2.65 -5.03
C PHE A 45 8.08 -3.69 -5.24
N TYR A 46 6.85 -3.24 -5.48
CA TYR A 46 5.75 -4.16 -5.76
C TYR A 46 5.92 -4.93 -7.07
N ALA A 47 6.57 -4.34 -8.08
CA ALA A 47 6.86 -5.01 -9.35
C ALA A 47 7.99 -6.05 -9.23
N MET A 48 8.86 -5.92 -8.22
CA MET A 48 9.81 -6.96 -7.84
C MET A 48 9.10 -8.11 -7.14
N MET A 49 8.14 -7.81 -6.26
CA MET A 49 7.31 -8.83 -5.59
C MET A 49 6.43 -9.58 -6.60
N GLU A 50 5.70 -8.88 -7.47
CA GLU A 50 4.88 -9.48 -8.54
C GLU A 50 5.71 -10.43 -9.42
N ARG A 51 6.92 -10.02 -9.81
CA ARG A 51 7.88 -10.85 -10.55
C ARG A 51 8.66 -11.83 -9.67
N LYS A 52 8.08 -12.24 -8.55
CA LYS A 52 8.59 -13.28 -7.65
C LYS A 52 10.04 -13.06 -7.24
N GLY A 53 10.36 -11.83 -6.84
CA GLY A 53 11.64 -11.48 -6.24
C GLY A 53 12.66 -10.86 -7.19
N SER A 54 12.34 -10.73 -8.48
CA SER A 54 13.29 -10.25 -9.50
C SER A 54 12.80 -8.99 -10.21
N LEU A 55 13.70 -8.05 -10.48
CA LEU A 55 13.40 -6.84 -11.24
C LEU A 55 14.63 -6.41 -12.05
N ALA A 56 14.41 -5.99 -13.29
CA ALA A 56 15.47 -5.46 -14.16
C ALA A 56 16.70 -6.38 -14.30
N GLY A 57 16.47 -7.70 -14.38
CA GLY A 57 17.52 -8.71 -14.55
C GLY A 57 18.28 -9.08 -13.27
N ALA A 58 17.92 -8.52 -12.11
CA ALA A 58 18.48 -8.87 -10.81
C ALA A 58 17.45 -9.59 -9.94
N THR A 59 17.88 -10.64 -9.25
CA THR A 59 17.11 -11.29 -8.18
C THR A 59 17.47 -10.65 -6.84
N VAL A 60 16.50 -9.98 -6.22
CA VAL A 60 16.65 -9.28 -4.93
C VAL A 60 16.24 -10.21 -3.79
N ILE A 61 15.16 -10.97 -3.99
CA ILE A 61 14.60 -11.93 -3.04
C ILE A 61 14.35 -13.24 -3.79
N GLN A 62 14.50 -14.38 -3.13
CA GLN A 62 14.18 -15.68 -3.75
C GLN A 62 12.67 -15.79 -3.99
N SER A 63 12.27 -16.40 -5.11
CA SER A 63 10.85 -16.56 -5.45
C SER A 63 10.03 -17.24 -4.36
N ALA A 64 10.59 -18.29 -3.74
CA ALA A 64 9.92 -18.99 -2.64
C ALA A 64 9.65 -18.06 -1.43
N THR A 65 10.56 -17.14 -1.11
CA THR A 65 10.36 -16.19 -0.01
C THR A 65 9.26 -15.18 -0.32
N VAL A 66 9.14 -14.75 -1.58
CA VAL A 66 8.06 -13.86 -1.98
C VAL A 66 6.71 -14.57 -1.93
N GLU A 67 6.65 -15.81 -2.41
CA GLU A 67 5.44 -16.63 -2.37
C GLU A 67 4.99 -16.90 -0.92
N GLU A 68 5.92 -17.21 -0.01
CA GLU A 68 5.65 -17.34 1.42
C GLU A 68 5.17 -16.01 2.05
N ALA A 69 5.79 -14.88 1.70
CA ALA A 69 5.46 -13.57 2.27
C ALA A 69 4.02 -13.10 1.95
N VAL A 70 3.47 -13.54 0.82
CA VAL A 70 2.12 -13.16 0.36
C VAL A 70 1.08 -14.26 0.59
N GLU A 71 1.46 -15.38 1.20
CA GLU A 71 0.53 -16.45 1.54
C GLU A 71 -0.51 -15.98 2.57
N PHE A 72 -1.78 -16.35 2.36
CA PHE A 72 -2.85 -16.06 3.29
C PHE A 72 -2.57 -16.66 4.67
N GLN A 73 -2.62 -15.83 5.71
CA GLN A 73 -2.36 -16.25 7.10
C GLN A 73 -3.61 -16.19 7.97
N VAL A 74 -4.41 -15.11 7.85
CA VAL A 74 -5.53 -14.88 8.75
C VAL A 74 -6.57 -13.94 8.12
N GLU A 75 -7.82 -14.13 8.54
CA GLU A 75 -8.90 -13.19 8.28
C GLU A 75 -9.79 -12.93 9.50
N GLY A 76 -10.48 -11.79 9.48
CA GLY A 76 -11.46 -11.43 10.50
C GLY A 76 -11.61 -9.93 10.66
N VAL A 77 -12.47 -9.52 11.58
CA VAL A 77 -12.56 -8.11 11.97
C VAL A 77 -11.34 -7.76 12.80
N ASP A 78 -10.51 -6.87 12.25
CA ASP A 78 -9.36 -6.32 12.95
C ASP A 78 -9.85 -5.46 14.12
N LYS A 79 -9.43 -5.81 15.35
CA LYS A 79 -9.93 -5.14 16.57
C LYS A 79 -9.37 -3.74 16.77
N THR A 80 -8.32 -3.36 16.06
CA THR A 80 -7.71 -2.03 16.13
C THR A 80 -8.39 -1.06 15.18
N ILE A 81 -8.70 -1.50 13.95
CA ILE A 81 -9.31 -0.63 12.93
C ILE A 81 -10.80 -0.89 12.69
N GLY A 82 -11.37 -1.95 13.27
CA GLY A 82 -12.81 -2.25 13.25
C GLY A 82 -13.35 -2.73 11.91
N ILE A 83 -12.48 -3.07 10.95
CA ILE A 83 -12.87 -3.51 9.60
C ILE A 83 -12.42 -4.96 9.36
N PHE A 84 -13.16 -5.67 8.50
CA PHE A 84 -12.75 -6.99 8.03
C PHE A 84 -11.46 -6.88 7.22
N ALA A 85 -10.53 -7.81 7.45
CA ALA A 85 -9.20 -7.78 6.90
C ALA A 85 -8.73 -9.20 6.58
N GLN A 86 -8.07 -9.36 5.44
CA GLN A 86 -7.30 -10.55 5.10
C GLN A 86 -5.81 -10.15 5.09
N ARG A 87 -4.95 -11.01 5.65
CA ARG A 87 -3.54 -10.68 5.89
C ARG A 87 -2.61 -11.83 5.50
N SER A 88 -1.44 -11.46 5.00
CA SER A 88 -0.27 -12.33 4.88
C SER A 88 0.77 -11.99 5.97
N LEU A 89 2.02 -12.40 5.78
CA LEU A 89 3.17 -12.01 6.61
C LEU A 89 3.56 -10.52 6.38
N GLY A 90 2.69 -9.61 6.84
CA GLY A 90 2.94 -8.16 6.85
C GLY A 90 2.23 -7.35 5.76
N LEU A 91 1.47 -8.00 4.86
CA LEU A 91 0.72 -7.32 3.80
C LEU A 91 -0.79 -7.53 3.97
N ALA A 92 -1.56 -6.58 3.46
CA ALA A 92 -2.99 -6.74 3.24
C ALA A 92 -3.22 -7.54 1.95
N LEU A 93 -4.16 -8.48 2.00
CA LEU A 93 -4.65 -9.24 0.86
C LEU A 93 -6.08 -8.82 0.54
N ALA A 94 -6.47 -8.87 -0.74
CA ALA A 94 -7.84 -8.59 -1.20
C ALA A 94 -8.44 -7.29 -0.64
N ASP A 95 -7.60 -6.28 -0.41
CA ASP A 95 -8.03 -5.01 0.17
C ASP A 95 -8.82 -4.21 -0.88
N GLU A 96 -10.04 -3.79 -0.54
CA GLU A 96 -10.94 -3.04 -1.45
C GLU A 96 -10.29 -1.77 -2.03
N ARG A 97 -9.30 -1.21 -1.33
CA ARG A 97 -8.56 -0.02 -1.78
C ARG A 97 -7.63 -0.32 -2.96
N MET A 98 -7.39 -1.60 -3.27
CA MET A 98 -6.59 -2.06 -4.40
C MET A 98 -7.44 -2.31 -5.66
N GLY A 99 -8.72 -1.91 -5.66
CA GLY A 99 -9.65 -2.14 -6.76
C GLY A 99 -10.13 -3.59 -6.84
N THR A 100 -11.09 -3.85 -7.71
CA THR A 100 -11.66 -5.19 -7.91
C THR A 100 -10.85 -5.97 -8.94
N PRO A 101 -10.16 -7.07 -8.54
CA PRO A 101 -9.48 -7.94 -9.49
C PRO A 101 -10.48 -8.77 -10.30
N THR A 102 -10.09 -9.17 -11.51
CA THR A 102 -10.89 -10.08 -12.36
C THR A 102 -10.76 -11.54 -11.97
N GLY A 103 -9.69 -11.90 -11.27
CA GLY A 103 -9.40 -13.26 -10.82
C GLY A 103 -9.47 -13.40 -9.30
N ASP A 104 -8.62 -14.25 -8.72
CA ASP A 104 -8.64 -14.54 -7.28
C ASP A 104 -8.17 -13.31 -6.48
N PRO A 105 -9.04 -12.69 -5.63
CA PRO A 105 -8.67 -11.52 -4.85
C PRO A 105 -7.48 -11.72 -3.91
N LEU A 106 -7.22 -12.96 -3.48
CA LEU A 106 -6.07 -13.28 -2.63
C LEU A 106 -4.73 -13.20 -3.38
N LYS A 107 -4.75 -13.02 -4.72
CA LYS A 107 -3.56 -12.76 -5.53
C LYS A 107 -3.17 -11.30 -5.59
N THR A 108 -4.03 -10.39 -5.12
CA THR A 108 -3.71 -8.98 -4.91
C THR A 108 -3.19 -8.78 -3.48
N PHE A 109 -1.98 -8.21 -3.34
CA PHE A 109 -1.34 -7.94 -2.06
C PHE A 109 -0.69 -6.56 -2.00
N GLY A 110 -0.65 -5.93 -0.83
CA GLY A 110 -0.08 -4.59 -0.69
C GLY A 110 -0.27 -3.96 0.68
N HIS A 111 -0.19 -2.63 0.74
CA HIS A 111 -0.48 -1.88 1.95
C HIS A 111 -0.89 -0.43 1.64
N GLY A 112 -1.92 0.06 2.35
CA GLY A 112 -2.32 1.47 2.32
C GLY A 112 -1.66 2.28 3.44
N GLY A 113 -1.17 3.48 3.12
CA GLY A 113 -0.66 4.44 4.09
C GLY A 113 -1.77 5.31 4.69
N ALA A 114 -1.53 5.82 5.89
CA ALA A 114 -2.47 6.74 6.53
C ALA A 114 -2.65 8.00 5.68
N GLY A 115 -3.88 8.24 5.24
CA GLY A 115 -4.33 9.48 4.59
C GLY A 115 -3.68 9.83 3.24
N THR A 116 -2.74 9.06 2.70
CA THR A 116 -1.81 9.56 1.66
C THR A 116 -1.57 8.62 0.48
N SER A 117 -1.17 7.38 0.75
CA SER A 117 -0.57 6.48 -0.24
C SER A 117 -1.18 5.08 -0.25
N ILE A 118 -0.93 4.35 -1.33
CA ILE A 118 -1.11 2.90 -1.41
C ILE A 118 -0.06 2.32 -2.36
N GLY A 119 0.44 1.14 -2.04
CA GLY A 119 1.16 0.32 -3.00
C GLY A 119 0.64 -1.10 -2.97
N TRP A 120 0.58 -1.74 -4.14
CA TRP A 120 0.08 -3.10 -4.28
C TRP A 120 0.60 -3.75 -5.56
N ALA A 121 0.53 -5.07 -5.59
CA ALA A 121 0.79 -5.91 -6.76
C ALA A 121 -0.28 -7.00 -6.86
N ASP A 122 -0.43 -7.55 -8.06
CA ASP A 122 -1.36 -8.63 -8.34
C ASP A 122 -0.70 -9.66 -9.28
N PHE A 123 -0.59 -10.91 -8.82
CA PHE A 123 0.11 -11.96 -9.58
C PHE A 123 -0.60 -12.38 -10.87
N GLU A 124 -1.92 -12.24 -10.96
CA GLU A 124 -2.67 -12.75 -12.11
C GLU A 124 -2.71 -11.75 -13.26
N SER A 125 -2.89 -10.47 -12.95
CA SER A 125 -2.86 -9.37 -13.92
C SER A 125 -1.45 -8.88 -14.26
N GLY A 126 -0.46 -9.19 -13.42
CA GLY A 126 0.91 -8.69 -13.56
C GLY A 126 1.06 -7.20 -13.24
N LEU A 127 0.04 -6.59 -12.61
CA LEU A 127 0.07 -5.18 -12.22
C LEU A 127 0.88 -4.98 -10.94
N ALA A 128 1.60 -3.87 -10.91
CA ALA A 128 2.26 -3.35 -9.71
C ALA A 128 2.12 -1.82 -9.69
N VAL A 129 1.58 -1.30 -8.60
CA VAL A 129 1.11 0.08 -8.50
C VAL A 129 1.69 0.74 -7.25
N GLY A 130 2.14 1.98 -7.42
CA GLY A 130 2.51 2.87 -6.34
C GLY A 130 1.81 4.22 -6.52
N TYR A 131 1.03 4.64 -5.54
CA TYR A 131 0.38 5.93 -5.49
C TYR A 131 0.76 6.64 -4.19
N ILE A 132 1.33 7.84 -4.30
CA ILE A 132 1.78 8.65 -3.17
C ILE A 132 1.30 10.08 -3.38
N THR A 133 0.71 10.66 -2.34
CA THR A 133 0.37 12.09 -2.29
C THR A 133 0.85 12.71 -1.00
N ASN A 134 1.07 14.02 -1.01
CA ASN A 134 1.28 14.80 0.22
C ASN A 134 -0.02 15.43 0.76
N GLY A 135 -1.17 15.10 0.16
CA GLY A 135 -2.49 15.53 0.62
C GLY A 135 -3.11 14.50 1.54
N PHE A 136 -3.17 14.81 2.83
CA PHE A 136 -3.69 13.95 3.89
C PHE A 136 -5.21 14.08 4.01
N ARG A 137 -5.92 12.96 3.88
CA ARG A 137 -7.38 12.86 4.01
C ARG A 137 -7.78 11.94 5.16
N GLY A 138 -8.98 12.13 5.70
CA GLY A 138 -9.54 11.21 6.69
C GLY A 138 -9.71 9.80 6.12
N ALA A 139 -9.78 8.78 6.99
CA ALA A 139 -9.80 7.38 6.54
C ALA A 139 -10.93 7.07 5.55
N ALA A 140 -12.16 7.54 5.81
CA ALA A 140 -13.31 7.29 4.94
C ALA A 140 -13.11 7.86 3.52
N THR A 141 -12.66 9.10 3.43
CA THR A 141 -12.47 9.81 2.17
C THR A 141 -11.20 9.39 1.45
N ASN A 142 -10.15 9.01 2.19
CA ASN A 142 -8.93 8.44 1.65
C ASN A 142 -9.17 7.05 1.07
N ASN A 143 -9.87 6.17 1.78
CA ASN A 143 -10.13 4.80 1.30
C ASN A 143 -10.86 4.81 -0.05
N LEU A 144 -11.88 5.68 -0.20
CA LEU A 144 -12.57 5.89 -1.48
C LEU A 144 -11.62 6.42 -2.57
N ARG A 145 -10.71 7.35 -2.24
CA ARG A 145 -9.70 7.85 -3.18
C ARG A 145 -8.76 6.74 -3.65
N LEU A 146 -8.27 5.92 -2.72
CA LEU A 146 -7.36 4.82 -3.01
C LEU A 146 -8.04 3.74 -3.87
N ALA A 147 -9.28 3.38 -3.54
CA ALA A 147 -10.07 2.45 -4.35
C ALA A 147 -10.31 2.98 -5.76
N ALA A 148 -10.71 4.25 -5.90
CA ALA A 148 -10.99 4.87 -7.20
C ALA A 148 -9.75 4.93 -8.10
N ILE A 149 -8.58 5.32 -7.56
CA ILE A 149 -7.35 5.35 -8.38
C ILE A 149 -6.88 3.94 -8.74
N SER A 150 -6.96 2.98 -7.82
CA SER A 150 -6.60 1.59 -8.10
C SER A 150 -7.52 0.95 -9.15
N GLN A 151 -8.83 1.21 -9.07
CA GLN A 151 -9.79 0.73 -10.06
C GLN A 151 -9.51 1.36 -11.44
N ALA A 152 -9.26 2.67 -11.50
CA ALA A 152 -8.92 3.33 -12.76
C ALA A 152 -7.65 2.77 -13.41
N VAL A 153 -6.65 2.35 -12.62
CA VAL A 153 -5.45 1.69 -13.14
C VAL A 153 -5.79 0.30 -13.71
N ARG A 154 -6.63 -0.47 -13.01
CA ARG A 154 -7.10 -1.76 -13.53
C ARG A 154 -7.83 -1.56 -14.86
N ASP A 155 -8.87 -0.73 -14.88
CA ASP A 155 -9.69 -0.48 -16.08
C ASP A 155 -8.87 0.02 -17.28
N ALA A 156 -7.74 0.68 -17.05
CA ALA A 156 -6.86 1.19 -18.10
C ALA A 156 -5.84 0.16 -18.62
N CYS A 157 -5.57 -0.92 -17.88
CA CYS A 157 -4.49 -1.86 -18.17
C CYS A 157 -4.95 -3.30 -18.41
N ILE A 158 -6.13 -3.69 -17.93
CA ILE A 158 -6.74 -5.02 -18.09
C ILE A 158 -8.10 -4.92 -18.78
#